data_AF-A0A396ZR42-F1
#
_entry.id   AF-A0A396ZR42-F1
#
_cell.length_a   1.000
_cell.length_b   1.000
_cell.length_c   1.000
_cell.angle_alpha   90.00
_cell.angle_beta   90.00
_cell.angle_gamma   90.00
#
_symmetry.space_group_name_H-M   'P 1'
#
loop_
_entity.id
_entity.type
_entity.pdbx_description
1 polymer ?
#
loop_
_entity_poly.entity_id
_entity_poly.type
_entity_poly.pdbx_seq_one_letter_code
_entity_poly.pdbx_strand_id
1 'polypeptide(L)'
;MQFTYLVAALSMAVSVARADCDADVTTANAVTLTQACTDDLEGGTPPTLETVFADYRTNANTIYTYGLCGSTTCNAEIAASTYPTCTPTTPTSYTTEIAGFSAACTALTGAITGTCTASNIADNLWAKNLVNLDAACATALTKTVGTGWYTNAFSLLDITTTNTITTNYCASTDCVALATSTKAALASCTDAAGKNLFTDIGAVITH
;
A
#
# COMPACT_ATOMS: atom_id res chain seq x y z
N MET A 1 -66.21 31.59 6.78
CA MET A 1 -65.62 30.23 6.87
C MET A 1 -65.10 29.90 5.47
N GLN A 2 -63.93 30.43 5.07
CA GLN A 2 -62.56 30.00 5.35
C GLN A 2 -62.12 28.75 4.53
N PHE A 3 -61.53 29.06 3.37
CA PHE A 3 -60.41 28.45 2.64
C PHE A 3 -60.33 26.93 2.39
N THR A 4 -60.45 26.62 1.09
CA THR A 4 -59.74 25.61 0.29
C THR A 4 -58.33 25.28 0.78
N TYR A 5 -58.01 23.98 0.88
CA TYR A 5 -56.63 23.49 0.65
C TYR A 5 -56.66 22.20 -0.16
N LEU A 6 -56.25 22.33 -1.43
CA LEU A 6 -55.82 21.22 -2.28
C LEU A 6 -54.57 20.59 -1.65
N VAL A 7 -54.58 19.26 -1.55
CA VAL A 7 -53.47 18.45 -1.07
C VAL A 7 -52.33 18.49 -2.09
N ALA A 8 -51.29 19.27 -1.80
CA ALA A 8 -49.99 19.16 -2.46
C ALA A 8 -49.17 18.07 -1.74
N ALA A 9 -49.41 16.80 -2.09
CA ALA A 9 -48.56 15.68 -1.68
C ALA A 9 -47.63 15.31 -2.83
N LEU A 10 -46.64 16.17 -3.11
CA LEU A 10 -45.62 15.88 -4.13
C LEU A 10 -44.27 16.53 -3.81
N SER A 11 -43.66 16.19 -2.67
CA SER A 11 -42.23 16.53 -2.40
C SER A 11 -41.65 15.96 -1.08
N MET A 12 -41.99 14.73 -0.67
CA MET A 12 -41.35 14.14 0.54
C MET A 12 -40.68 12.77 0.33
N ALA A 13 -40.45 12.36 -0.93
CA ALA A 13 -39.77 11.10 -1.23
C ALA A 13 -38.27 11.24 -1.59
N VAL A 14 -37.67 12.44 -1.50
CA VAL A 14 -36.30 12.68 -2.00
C VAL A 14 -35.29 13.06 -0.89
N SER A 15 -35.72 13.21 0.36
CA SER A 15 -34.86 13.66 1.46
C SER A 15 -34.49 12.59 2.49
N VAL A 16 -35.23 11.48 2.60
CA VAL A 16 -34.98 10.46 3.63
C VAL A 16 -33.85 9.50 3.23
N ALA A 17 -33.75 9.12 1.95
CA ALA A 17 -32.61 8.32 1.47
C ALA A 17 -31.26 9.07 1.45
N ARG A 18 -31.26 10.40 1.65
CA ARG A 18 -30.09 11.26 1.46
C ARG A 18 -29.30 11.56 2.74
N ALA A 19 -29.98 11.67 3.88
CA ALA A 19 -29.32 11.80 5.17
C ALA A 19 -28.73 10.46 5.63
N ASP A 20 -29.45 9.36 5.37
CA ASP A 20 -29.02 8.01 5.76
C ASP A 20 -27.76 7.59 4.98
N CYS A 21 -27.69 7.89 3.67
CA CYS A 21 -26.50 7.57 2.88
C CYS A 21 -25.25 8.36 3.30
N ASP A 22 -25.38 9.68 3.51
CA ASP A 22 -24.25 10.50 3.97
C ASP A 22 -23.75 10.00 5.34
N ALA A 23 -24.67 9.69 6.27
CA ALA A 23 -24.32 9.15 7.58
C ALA A 23 -23.67 7.76 7.51
N ASP A 24 -24.19 6.87 6.65
CA ASP A 24 -23.66 5.52 6.43
C ASP A 24 -22.23 5.60 5.87
N VAL A 25 -22.00 6.43 4.86
CA VAL A 25 -20.67 6.61 4.25
C VAL A 25 -19.70 7.24 5.25
N THR A 26 -20.12 8.26 6.02
CA THR A 26 -19.28 8.82 7.08
C THR A 26 -18.90 7.78 8.14
N THR A 27 -19.86 6.94 8.54
CA THR A 27 -19.61 5.86 9.50
C THR A 27 -18.64 4.83 8.93
N ALA A 28 -18.83 4.43 7.67
CA ALA A 28 -17.95 3.49 6.99
C ALA A 28 -16.52 4.05 6.81
N ASN A 29 -16.39 5.34 6.50
CA ASN A 29 -15.10 6.03 6.40
C ASN A 29 -14.33 6.04 7.72
N ALA A 30 -15.04 6.11 8.85
CA ALA A 30 -14.47 6.11 10.19
C ALA A 30 -14.15 4.70 10.72
N VAL A 31 -14.55 3.62 10.01
CA VAL A 31 -14.17 2.25 10.38
C VAL A 31 -12.65 2.17 10.39
N THR A 32 -12.12 1.74 11.52
CA THR A 32 -10.69 1.58 11.73
C THR A 32 -10.31 0.13 11.51
N LEU A 33 -9.19 -0.11 10.83
CA LEU A 33 -8.65 -1.46 10.73
C LEU A 33 -8.34 -2.04 12.11
N THR A 34 -8.35 -3.36 12.24
CA THR A 34 -8.01 -4.00 13.50
C THR A 34 -6.55 -3.78 13.86
N GLN A 35 -6.24 -3.84 15.17
CA GLN A 35 -4.86 -3.82 15.62
C GLN A 35 -4.08 -5.01 15.04
N ALA A 36 -4.70 -6.18 14.89
CA ALA A 36 -4.06 -7.34 14.29
C ALA A 36 -3.64 -7.08 12.83
N CYS A 37 -4.51 -6.47 12.02
CA CYS A 37 -4.12 -6.03 10.69
C CYS A 37 -3.00 -4.98 10.75
N THR A 38 -3.09 -4.01 11.66
CA THR A 38 -2.07 -2.95 11.79
C THR A 38 -0.70 -3.49 12.20
N ASP A 39 -0.67 -4.48 13.10
CA ASP A 39 0.56 -5.15 13.53
C ASP A 39 1.22 -5.91 12.38
N ASP A 40 0.43 -6.48 11.45
CA ASP A 40 0.94 -7.07 10.21
C ASP A 40 1.53 -6.00 9.25
N LEU A 41 1.16 -4.72 9.39
CA LEU A 41 1.63 -3.59 8.57
C LEU A 41 2.78 -2.80 9.21
N GLU A 42 3.55 -3.40 10.13
CA GLU A 42 4.61 -2.78 10.94
C GLU A 42 4.14 -2.09 12.23
N GLY A 43 2.85 -2.20 12.58
CA GLY A 43 2.28 -1.70 13.84
C GLY A 43 1.96 -0.21 13.85
N GLY A 44 1.59 0.31 15.03
CA GLY A 44 1.20 1.71 15.23
C GLY A 44 -0.30 1.91 15.42
N THR A 45 -0.76 3.14 15.22
CA THR A 45 -2.18 3.49 15.33
C THR A 45 -2.93 2.92 14.13
N PRO A 46 -3.98 2.12 14.34
CA PRO A 46 -4.72 1.55 13.23
C PRO A 46 -5.33 2.63 12.32
N PRO A 47 -5.13 2.54 10.98
CA PRO A 47 -5.67 3.52 10.05
C PRO A 47 -7.17 3.30 9.81
N THR A 48 -7.87 4.37 9.42
CA THR A 48 -9.26 4.28 8.98
C THR A 48 -9.37 3.86 7.52
N LEU A 49 -10.53 3.33 7.10
CA LEU A 49 -10.81 3.04 5.69
C LEU A 49 -10.66 4.29 4.82
N GLU A 50 -11.08 5.45 5.31
CA GLU A 50 -10.85 6.72 4.61
C GLU A 50 -9.35 6.99 4.40
N THR A 51 -8.52 6.82 5.43
CA THR A 51 -7.07 7.03 5.31
C THR A 51 -6.47 6.12 4.25
N VAL A 52 -6.83 4.83 4.28
CA VAL A 52 -6.33 3.81 3.35
C VAL A 52 -6.76 4.10 1.91
N PHE A 53 -8.05 4.36 1.69
CA PHE A 53 -8.58 4.48 0.33
C PHE A 53 -8.44 5.88 -0.27
N ALA A 54 -8.29 6.92 0.55
CA ALA A 54 -7.83 8.24 0.08
C ALA A 54 -6.41 8.15 -0.48
N ASP A 55 -5.52 7.44 0.21
CA ASP A 55 -4.15 7.21 -0.25
C ASP A 55 -4.14 6.40 -1.55
N TYR A 56 -4.87 5.27 -1.58
CA TYR A 56 -5.00 4.41 -2.78
C TYR A 56 -5.53 5.16 -4.01
N ARG A 57 -6.51 6.06 -3.83
CA ARG A 57 -7.05 6.89 -4.92
C ARG A 57 -5.97 7.71 -5.62
N THR A 58 -4.99 8.20 -4.87
CA THR A 58 -3.93 9.08 -5.41
C THR A 58 -2.70 8.33 -5.90
N ASN A 59 -2.46 7.14 -5.35
CA ASN A 59 -1.31 6.30 -5.68
C ASN A 59 -1.74 4.84 -5.59
N ALA A 60 -1.71 4.07 -6.67
CA ALA A 60 -2.04 2.64 -6.60
C ALA A 60 -0.91 1.79 -5.96
N ASN A 61 0.27 2.38 -5.72
CA ASN A 61 1.44 1.74 -5.14
C ASN A 61 1.67 2.19 -3.69
N THR A 62 0.61 2.26 -2.89
CA THR A 62 0.73 2.69 -1.49
C THR A 62 1.36 1.61 -0.61
N ILE A 63 1.85 2.04 0.56
CA ILE A 63 2.19 1.13 1.66
C ILE A 63 1.01 0.24 2.05
N TYR A 64 -0.20 0.79 2.02
CA TYR A 64 -1.42 0.03 2.29
C TYR A 64 -1.71 -1.00 1.20
N THR A 65 -1.42 -0.72 -0.07
CA THR A 65 -1.71 -1.66 -1.16
C THR A 65 -0.91 -2.93 -0.98
N TYR A 66 0.40 -2.81 -0.79
CA TYR A 66 1.26 -3.98 -0.65
C TYR A 66 1.07 -4.67 0.70
N GLY A 67 1.07 -3.91 1.79
CA GLY A 67 0.92 -4.48 3.13
C GLY A 67 -0.46 -5.14 3.35
N LEU A 68 -1.56 -4.48 2.96
CA LEU A 68 -2.91 -5.02 3.18
C LEU A 68 -3.20 -6.22 2.26
N CYS A 69 -2.70 -6.22 1.01
CA CYS A 69 -2.85 -7.38 0.14
C CYS A 69 -1.99 -8.57 0.58
N GLY A 70 -0.82 -8.31 1.18
CA GLY A 70 0.10 -9.33 1.69
C GLY A 70 -0.33 -9.97 3.01
N SER A 71 -1.05 -9.22 3.85
CA SER A 71 -1.62 -9.74 5.10
C SER A 71 -2.94 -10.43 4.84
N THR A 72 -3.03 -11.71 5.21
CA THR A 72 -4.30 -12.45 5.18
C THR A 72 -5.33 -11.85 6.13
N THR A 73 -4.88 -11.28 7.26
CA THR A 73 -5.72 -10.63 8.26
C THR A 73 -6.37 -9.38 7.67
N CYS A 74 -5.55 -8.47 7.13
CA CYS A 74 -5.99 -7.23 6.53
C CYS A 74 -6.89 -7.46 5.31
N ASN A 75 -6.50 -8.39 4.44
CA ASN A 75 -7.28 -8.71 3.25
C ASN A 75 -8.66 -9.27 3.63
N ALA A 76 -8.73 -10.18 4.61
CA ALA A 76 -10.00 -10.70 5.09
C ALA A 76 -10.89 -9.61 5.72
N GLU A 77 -10.28 -8.66 6.45
CA GLU A 77 -11.00 -7.54 7.05
C GLU A 77 -11.59 -6.60 5.99
N ILE A 78 -10.81 -6.23 4.96
CA ILE A 78 -11.31 -5.42 3.83
C ILE A 78 -12.40 -6.18 3.07
N ALA A 79 -12.22 -7.47 2.80
CA ALA A 79 -13.20 -8.29 2.10
C ALA A 79 -14.51 -8.48 2.90
N ALA A 80 -14.44 -8.46 4.23
CA ALA A 80 -15.61 -8.53 5.11
C ALA A 80 -16.30 -7.17 5.33
N SER A 81 -15.64 -6.06 4.97
CA SER A 81 -16.19 -4.71 5.14
C SER A 81 -17.41 -4.51 4.23
N THR A 82 -18.57 -4.28 4.84
CA THR A 82 -19.79 -3.91 4.12
C THR A 82 -19.79 -2.40 3.90
N TYR A 83 -19.14 -1.94 2.82
CA TYR A 83 -19.13 -0.51 2.49
C TYR A 83 -20.44 -0.09 1.78
N PRO A 84 -21.05 1.06 2.14
CA PRO A 84 -22.29 1.51 1.54
C PRO A 84 -22.18 1.73 0.02
N THR A 85 -23.11 1.17 -0.75
CA THR A 85 -23.15 1.32 -2.22
C THR A 85 -24.02 2.50 -2.68
N CYS A 86 -24.57 3.28 -1.74
CA CYS A 86 -25.35 4.46 -2.04
C CYS A 86 -24.45 5.61 -2.51
N THR A 87 -25.02 6.60 -3.19
CA THR A 87 -24.27 7.79 -3.64
C THR A 87 -24.46 8.94 -2.65
N PRO A 88 -23.44 9.30 -1.86
CA PRO A 88 -23.54 10.42 -0.92
C PRO A 88 -23.54 11.77 -1.64
N THR A 89 -24.06 12.80 -0.98
CA THR A 89 -23.96 14.21 -1.40
C THR A 89 -22.75 14.93 -0.82
N THR A 90 -22.38 14.61 0.42
CA THR A 90 -21.37 15.37 1.17
C THR A 90 -20.07 14.60 1.37
N PRO A 91 -20.05 13.42 2.04
CA PRO A 91 -18.83 12.67 2.23
C PRO A 91 -18.36 12.04 0.92
N THR A 92 -17.06 11.77 0.86
CA THR A 92 -16.51 11.02 -0.27
C THR A 92 -16.76 9.53 -0.07
N SER A 93 -17.35 8.88 -1.08
CA SER A 93 -17.45 7.42 -1.14
C SER A 93 -16.15 6.82 -1.69
N TYR A 94 -15.74 5.68 -1.13
CA TYR A 94 -14.57 4.90 -1.55
C TYR A 94 -14.92 3.54 -2.18
N THR A 95 -16.18 3.36 -2.59
CA THR A 95 -16.67 2.07 -3.13
C THR A 95 -15.84 1.58 -4.32
N THR A 96 -15.46 2.49 -5.23
CA THR A 96 -14.65 2.15 -6.41
C THR A 96 -13.24 1.75 -6.03
N GLU A 97 -12.65 2.46 -5.07
CA GLU A 97 -11.31 2.22 -4.54
C GLU A 97 -11.23 0.87 -3.83
N ILE A 98 -12.24 0.51 -3.03
CA ILE A 98 -12.35 -0.80 -2.36
C ILE A 98 -12.40 -1.93 -3.39
N ALA A 99 -13.22 -1.78 -4.43
CA ALA A 99 -13.33 -2.77 -5.50
C ALA A 99 -12.01 -2.89 -6.29
N GLY A 100 -11.37 -1.77 -6.62
CA GLY A 100 -10.08 -1.71 -7.29
C GLY A 100 -8.96 -2.34 -6.47
N PHE A 101 -8.91 -2.05 -5.17
CA PHE A 101 -7.98 -2.64 -4.22
C PHE A 101 -8.15 -4.16 -4.14
N SER A 102 -9.39 -4.65 -4.03
CA SER A 102 -9.68 -6.10 -3.98
C SER A 102 -9.21 -6.83 -5.26
N ALA A 103 -9.39 -6.20 -6.42
CA ALA A 103 -8.86 -6.72 -7.68
C ALA A 103 -7.33 -6.71 -7.72
N ALA A 104 -6.69 -5.64 -7.23
CA ALA A 104 -5.23 -5.55 -7.12
C ALA A 104 -4.66 -6.64 -6.21
N CYS A 105 -5.27 -6.88 -5.04
CA CYS A 105 -4.85 -7.97 -4.14
C CYS A 105 -5.00 -9.35 -4.78
N THR A 106 -6.06 -9.57 -5.54
CA THR A 106 -6.27 -10.83 -6.27
C THR A 106 -5.20 -11.03 -7.34
N ALA A 107 -4.86 -9.98 -8.09
CA ALA A 107 -3.79 -10.02 -9.08
C ALA A 107 -2.42 -10.28 -8.43
N LEU A 108 -2.16 -9.67 -7.28
CA LEU A 108 -0.94 -9.89 -6.50
C LEU A 108 -0.84 -11.35 -6.03
N THR A 109 -1.93 -11.90 -5.50
CA THR A 109 -2.01 -13.29 -5.05
C THR A 109 -1.84 -14.27 -6.21
N GLY A 110 -2.44 -13.97 -7.37
CA GLY A 110 -2.28 -14.77 -8.59
C GLY A 110 -0.87 -14.74 -9.19
N ALA A 111 -0.10 -13.70 -8.88
CA ALA A 111 1.32 -13.60 -9.27
C ALA A 111 2.24 -14.41 -8.35
N ILE A 112 1.73 -14.99 -7.26
CA ILE A 112 2.49 -15.88 -6.38
C ILE A 112 2.73 -17.20 -7.11
N THR A 113 3.87 -17.29 -7.78
CA THR A 113 4.45 -18.54 -8.27
C THR A 113 5.90 -18.61 -7.77
N GLY A 114 6.41 -19.81 -7.48
CA GLY A 114 7.70 -19.99 -6.80
C GLY A 114 7.53 -20.40 -5.32
N THR A 115 8.42 -19.91 -4.44
CA THR A 115 8.44 -20.26 -3.01
C THR A 115 8.00 -19.13 -2.07
N CYS A 116 7.76 -17.93 -2.61
CA CYS A 116 7.29 -16.80 -1.81
C CYS A 116 5.84 -16.98 -1.33
N THR A 117 5.56 -16.57 -0.10
CA THR A 117 4.19 -16.36 0.39
C THR A 117 3.68 -14.97 -0.03
N ALA A 118 2.38 -14.70 0.15
CA ALA A 118 1.80 -13.38 -0.11
C ALA A 118 2.49 -12.27 0.69
N SER A 119 2.78 -12.53 1.97
CA SER A 119 3.54 -11.62 2.83
C SER A 119 4.94 -11.36 2.27
N ASN A 120 5.67 -12.39 1.83
CA ASN A 120 7.01 -12.15 1.27
C ASN A 120 6.99 -11.32 -0.02
N ILE A 121 5.95 -11.48 -0.85
CA ILE A 121 5.76 -10.64 -2.04
C ILE A 121 5.46 -9.19 -1.64
N ALA A 122 4.65 -8.97 -0.61
CA ALA A 122 4.39 -7.64 -0.07
C ALA A 122 5.67 -6.98 0.47
N ASP A 123 6.47 -7.70 1.26
CA ASP A 123 7.74 -7.17 1.79
C ASP A 123 8.70 -6.80 0.65
N ASN A 124 8.79 -7.65 -0.38
CA ASN A 124 9.58 -7.37 -1.58
C ASN A 124 9.09 -6.12 -2.33
N LEU A 125 7.78 -5.88 -2.38
CA LEU A 125 7.19 -4.72 -3.05
C LEU A 125 7.33 -3.45 -2.23
N TRP A 126 7.24 -3.53 -0.91
CA TRP A 126 7.64 -2.46 -0.01
C TRP A 126 9.10 -2.06 -0.26
N ALA A 127 10.02 -3.03 -0.28
CA ALA A 127 11.43 -2.79 -0.53
C ALA A 127 11.68 -2.12 -1.89
N LYS A 128 10.93 -2.55 -2.92
CA LYS A 128 11.07 -2.01 -4.29
C LYS A 128 10.48 -0.61 -4.47
N ASN A 129 9.37 -0.30 -3.80
CA ASN A 129 8.58 0.90 -4.10
C ASN A 129 8.66 1.98 -3.01
N LEU A 130 8.98 1.63 -1.77
CA LEU A 130 8.80 2.53 -0.62
C LEU A 130 10.09 2.81 0.15
N VAL A 131 11.07 1.91 0.09
CA VAL A 131 12.40 2.21 0.64
C VAL A 131 13.00 3.35 -0.19
N ASN A 132 13.36 4.42 0.49
CA ASN A 132 13.96 5.60 -0.11
C ASN A 132 15.43 5.73 0.29
N LEU A 133 16.21 6.39 -0.56
CA LEU A 133 17.59 6.74 -0.23
C LEU A 133 17.61 7.75 0.92
N ASP A 134 18.30 7.39 2.00
CA ASP A 134 18.67 8.35 3.04
C ASP A 134 19.68 9.39 2.51
N ALA A 135 19.88 10.45 3.29
CA ALA A 135 20.72 11.57 2.86
C ALA A 135 22.19 11.17 2.59
N ALA A 136 22.73 10.24 3.38
CA ALA A 136 24.14 9.87 3.31
C ALA A 136 24.40 8.94 2.11
N CYS A 137 23.56 7.92 1.92
CA CYS A 137 23.62 7.05 0.75
C CYS A 137 23.31 7.82 -0.54
N ALA A 138 22.30 8.70 -0.55
CA ALA A 138 22.02 9.55 -1.71
C ALA A 138 23.24 10.41 -2.09
N THR A 139 23.93 10.99 -1.09
CA THR A 139 25.14 11.79 -1.33
C THR A 139 26.26 10.95 -1.93
N ALA A 140 26.52 9.76 -1.39
CA ALA A 140 27.55 8.86 -1.91
C ALA A 140 27.29 8.45 -3.38
N LEU A 141 26.02 8.33 -3.76
CA LEU A 141 25.62 7.94 -5.11
C LEU A 141 25.37 9.13 -6.05
N THR A 142 25.52 10.37 -5.58
CA THR A 142 25.14 11.59 -6.32
C THR A 142 23.68 11.52 -6.80
N LYS A 143 22.78 11.08 -5.91
CA LYS A 143 21.33 10.95 -6.14
C LYS A 143 20.55 11.95 -5.28
N THR A 144 19.27 12.12 -5.60
CA THR A 144 18.37 12.95 -4.81
C THR A 144 17.88 12.17 -3.58
N VAL A 145 17.99 12.80 -2.41
CA VAL A 145 17.47 12.27 -1.14
C VAL A 145 15.97 12.01 -1.24
N GLY A 146 15.50 10.91 -0.64
CA GLY A 146 14.08 10.58 -0.63
C GLY A 146 13.55 9.96 -1.93
N THR A 147 14.41 9.70 -2.92
CA THR A 147 14.03 8.94 -4.11
C THR A 147 14.09 7.44 -3.86
N GLY A 148 13.26 6.67 -4.58
CA GLY A 148 13.13 5.22 -4.40
C GLY A 148 14.47 4.50 -4.57
N TRP A 149 14.90 3.81 -3.51
CA TRP A 149 16.18 3.11 -3.40
C TRP A 149 16.34 2.04 -4.48
N TYR A 150 15.34 1.19 -4.68
CA TYR A 150 15.45 0.08 -5.63
C TYR A 150 15.65 0.58 -7.06
N THR A 151 14.79 1.47 -7.53
CA THR A 151 14.83 2.00 -8.91
C THR A 151 16.03 2.90 -9.17
N ASN A 152 16.46 3.70 -8.19
CA ASN A 152 17.50 4.72 -8.41
C ASN A 152 18.92 4.28 -8.01
N ALA A 153 19.04 3.18 -7.28
CA ALA A 153 20.33 2.66 -6.81
C ALA A 153 20.44 1.14 -6.98
N PHE A 154 19.67 0.35 -6.23
CA PHE A 154 19.92 -1.10 -6.11
C PHE A 154 19.80 -1.87 -7.43
N SER A 155 18.78 -1.59 -8.23
CA SER A 155 18.55 -2.27 -9.53
C SER A 155 19.58 -1.91 -10.60
N LEU A 156 20.42 -0.90 -10.36
CA LEU A 156 21.49 -0.47 -11.25
C LEU A 156 22.85 -1.10 -10.88
N LEU A 157 22.91 -1.81 -9.76
CA LEU A 157 24.12 -2.48 -9.32
C LEU A 157 24.37 -3.70 -10.21
N ASP A 158 25.63 -3.88 -10.57
CA ASP A 158 26.10 -5.08 -11.23
C ASP A 158 27.36 -5.53 -10.53
N ILE A 159 27.22 -6.53 -9.67
CA ILE A 159 28.32 -7.11 -8.88
C ILE A 159 29.24 -8.00 -9.72
N THR A 160 28.90 -8.25 -10.99
CA THR A 160 29.74 -9.03 -11.91
C THR A 160 30.72 -8.17 -12.70
N THR A 161 30.48 -6.85 -12.77
CA THR A 161 31.35 -5.91 -13.48
C THR A 161 31.65 -4.68 -12.62
N THR A 162 32.91 -4.24 -12.61
CA THR A 162 33.25 -3.00 -11.90
C THR A 162 32.71 -1.80 -12.66
N ASN A 163 31.66 -1.18 -12.11
CA ASN A 163 31.09 0.07 -12.60
C ASN A 163 31.00 1.10 -11.47
N THR A 164 30.98 2.39 -11.83
CA THR A 164 31.08 3.49 -10.87
C THR A 164 29.98 3.45 -9.80
N ILE A 165 28.74 3.10 -10.17
CA ILE A 165 27.64 3.06 -9.20
C ILE A 165 27.83 1.92 -8.20
N THR A 166 28.25 0.73 -8.65
CA THR A 166 28.51 -0.42 -7.78
C THR A 166 29.68 -0.15 -6.85
N THR A 167 30.78 0.43 -7.36
CA THR A 167 31.93 0.82 -6.54
C THR A 167 31.54 1.84 -5.47
N ASN A 168 30.81 2.91 -5.85
CA ASN A 168 30.40 3.94 -4.90
C ASN A 168 29.41 3.41 -3.86
N TYR A 169 28.50 2.52 -4.28
CA TYR A 169 27.53 1.90 -3.39
C TYR A 169 28.23 1.03 -2.33
N CYS A 170 29.11 0.13 -2.76
CA CYS A 170 29.78 -0.82 -1.86
C CYS A 170 30.83 -0.12 -0.97
N ALA A 171 31.42 0.99 -1.43
CA ALA A 171 32.31 1.81 -0.62
C ALA A 171 31.57 2.68 0.42
N SER A 172 30.26 2.86 0.29
CA SER A 172 29.46 3.64 1.23
C SER A 172 28.89 2.75 2.33
N THR A 173 29.36 2.97 3.56
CA THR A 173 28.83 2.29 4.74
C THR A 173 27.34 2.54 4.93
N ASP A 174 26.84 3.73 4.56
CA ASP A 174 25.43 4.10 4.68
C ASP A 174 24.56 3.35 3.65
N CYS A 175 25.01 3.24 2.39
CA CYS A 175 24.30 2.44 1.39
C CYS A 175 24.29 0.95 1.73
N VAL A 176 25.37 0.41 2.28
CA VAL A 176 25.44 -0.98 2.77
C VAL A 176 24.55 -1.16 4.01
N ALA A 177 24.50 -0.18 4.91
CA ALA A 177 23.62 -0.21 6.08
C ALA A 177 22.14 -0.18 5.69
N LEU A 178 21.76 0.67 4.72
CA LEU A 178 20.41 0.71 4.17
C LEU A 178 20.03 -0.64 3.55
N ALA A 179 20.90 -1.21 2.71
CA ALA A 179 20.70 -2.54 2.14
C ALA A 179 20.56 -3.63 3.23
N THR A 180 21.37 -3.55 4.29
CA THR A 180 21.33 -4.50 5.41
C THR A 180 20.02 -4.40 6.17
N SER A 181 19.55 -3.19 6.47
CA SER A 181 18.26 -2.94 7.12
C SER A 181 17.11 -3.45 6.27
N THR A 182 17.10 -3.13 4.98
CA THR A 182 16.08 -3.62 4.05
C THR A 182 16.09 -5.15 3.99
N LYS A 183 17.25 -5.79 3.88
CA LYS A 183 17.37 -7.25 3.86
C LYS A 183 16.82 -7.90 5.13
N ALA A 184 16.97 -7.26 6.30
CA ALA A 184 16.48 -7.80 7.57
C ALA A 184 14.95 -7.88 7.63
N ALA A 185 14.24 -7.06 6.85
CA ALA A 185 12.79 -7.11 6.71
C ALA A 185 12.31 -8.14 5.67
N LEU A 186 13.21 -8.78 4.91
CA LEU A 186 12.85 -9.71 3.85
C LEU A 186 13.11 -11.16 4.26
N ALA A 187 12.23 -12.05 3.82
CA ALA A 187 12.47 -13.49 3.85
C ALA A 187 13.17 -13.97 2.57
N SER A 188 13.98 -15.02 2.68
CA SER A 188 14.50 -15.70 1.49
C SER A 188 13.40 -16.49 0.81
N CYS A 189 12.98 -16.04 -0.36
CA CYS A 189 12.02 -16.73 -1.21
C CYS A 189 12.27 -16.38 -2.68
N THR A 190 11.78 -17.23 -3.57
CA THR A 190 11.90 -17.07 -5.02
C THR A 190 10.56 -16.68 -5.62
N ASP A 191 10.54 -15.55 -6.32
CA ASP A 191 9.35 -15.05 -7.01
C ASP A 191 9.08 -15.80 -8.32
N ALA A 192 8.00 -15.40 -8.99
CA ALA A 192 7.54 -15.96 -10.26
C ALA A 192 8.59 -15.93 -11.39
N ALA A 193 9.48 -14.93 -11.34
CA ALA A 193 10.54 -14.73 -12.31
C ALA A 193 11.83 -15.46 -11.93
N GLY A 194 11.82 -16.26 -10.85
CA GLY A 194 12.99 -16.96 -10.35
C GLY A 194 13.96 -16.06 -9.56
N LYS A 195 13.56 -14.85 -9.17
CA LYS A 195 14.41 -13.88 -8.45
C LYS A 195 14.22 -13.99 -6.95
N ASN A 196 15.28 -13.72 -6.19
CA ASN A 196 15.28 -13.74 -4.73
C ASN A 196 15.96 -12.47 -4.22
N LEU A 197 15.15 -11.45 -3.90
CA LEU A 197 15.64 -10.13 -3.51
C LEU A 197 16.51 -10.19 -2.25
N PHE A 198 16.15 -11.01 -1.27
CA PHE A 198 16.98 -11.24 -0.06
C PHE A 198 18.40 -11.70 -0.40
N THR A 199 18.51 -12.65 -1.34
CA THR A 199 19.78 -13.20 -1.80
C THR A 199 20.56 -12.17 -2.61
N ASP A 200 19.89 -11.48 -3.54
CA ASP A 200 20.49 -10.44 -4.36
C ASP A 200 21.07 -9.31 -3.51
N ILE A 201 20.36 -8.86 -2.47
CA ILE A 201 20.87 -7.86 -1.52
C ILE A 201 22.06 -8.41 -0.72
N GLY A 202 22.00 -9.68 -0.32
CA GLY A 202 23.11 -10.34 0.38
C GLY A 202 24.40 -10.36 -0.43
N ALA A 203 24.30 -10.54 -1.75
CA ALA A 203 25.46 -10.53 -2.64
C ALA A 203 26.09 -9.13 -2.73
N VAL A 204 25.29 -8.06 -2.71
CA VAL A 204 25.79 -6.67 -2.69
C VAL A 204 26.46 -6.33 -1.36
N ILE A 205 25.88 -6.72 -0.23
CA ILE A 205 26.44 -6.43 1.11
C ILE A 205 27.83 -7.08 1.30
N THR A 206 28.09 -8.19 0.63
CA THR A 206 29.32 -8.98 0.77
C THR A 206 30.33 -8.76 -0.37
N HIS A 207 30.03 -7.82 -1.28
CA HIS A 207 30.89 -7.42 -2.39
C HIS A 207 32.02 -6.49 -1.92
#